data_AF-A0A2A8S6Y3-F1
#
_entry.id   AF-A0A2A8S6Y3-F1
#
_cell.length_a   1.000
_cell.length_b   1.000
_cell.length_c   1.000
_cell.angle_alpha   90.00
_cell.angle_beta   90.00
_cell.angle_gamma   90.00
#
_symmetry.space_group_name_H-M   'P 1'
#
loop_
_entity.id
_entity.type
_entity.pdbx_description
1 polymer ?
#
loop_
_entity_poly.entity_id
_entity_poly.type
_entity_poly.pdbx_seq_one_letter_code
_entity_poly.pdbx_strand_id
1 'polypeptide(L)'
;MKTLCKNIIASGIAFTLFTGGDFLLPSTPSYIKTVSAAASTNNPVEQEARQAVSNFFSAQKSGNVEQMIKYSTYIPDITNLKELYTQFNKQHPLLNASITDAKVINHSLVIISTEIHLKDRVVISTTPVYKENNHWKIIRGIPPQGYTETNSLHKAATVENEAQKVIQNCIKAIESGKIDDLLTHLYIASPYSNEQVKQHFIRLSKDSTKTELKQLTVVGKSLALVKLEQDFGNYKISETIPMFKESNQWKLVFGQRLTSDSIPIGTNVQKIK
;
A
#
# COMPACT_ATOMS: atom_id res chain seq x y z
N MET A 1 3.72 -5.69 55.02
CA MET A 1 3.19 -6.25 53.76
C MET A 1 2.96 -5.11 52.78
N LYS A 2 3.87 -4.93 51.83
CA LYS A 2 3.74 -3.94 50.74
C LYS A 2 3.76 -4.73 49.43
N THR A 3 2.65 -4.65 48.70
CA THR A 3 2.40 -5.34 47.44
C THR A 3 3.28 -4.75 46.35
N LEU A 4 4.17 -5.56 45.78
CA LEU A 4 4.94 -5.22 44.58
C LEU A 4 4.01 -5.26 43.35
N CYS A 5 3.74 -4.11 42.75
CA CYS A 5 3.20 -4.03 41.39
C CYS A 5 4.29 -4.48 40.40
N LYS A 6 4.10 -5.66 39.79
CA LYS A 6 4.84 -6.07 38.59
C LYS A 6 4.31 -5.27 37.40
N ASN A 7 5.03 -4.22 37.01
CA ASN A 7 4.90 -3.62 35.68
C ASN A 7 5.63 -4.52 34.67
N ILE A 8 4.89 -5.46 34.08
CA ILE A 8 5.32 -6.11 32.84
C ILE A 8 4.93 -5.14 31.72
N ILE A 9 5.93 -4.43 31.19
CA ILE A 9 5.81 -3.76 29.90
C ILE A 9 5.79 -4.89 28.87
N ALA A 10 4.58 -5.36 28.54
CA ALA A 10 4.38 -6.16 27.34
C ALA A 10 4.60 -5.21 26.16
N SER A 11 5.81 -5.21 25.60
CA SER A 11 6.06 -4.66 24.27
C SER A 11 5.30 -5.53 23.27
N GLY A 12 4.01 -5.24 23.10
CA GLY A 12 3.15 -5.87 22.12
C GLY A 12 3.64 -5.48 20.74
N ILE A 13 4.57 -6.27 20.19
CA ILE A 13 4.85 -6.25 18.76
C ILE A 13 3.57 -6.74 18.10
N ALA A 14 2.81 -5.80 17.52
CA ALA A 14 1.59 -6.12 16.84
C ALA A 14 1.92 -6.86 15.54
N PHE A 15 1.66 -8.16 15.54
CA PHE A 15 1.80 -9.00 14.36
C PHE A 15 0.74 -8.62 13.33
N THR A 16 1.18 -8.50 12.09
CA THR A 16 0.36 -8.02 10.98
C THR A 16 0.32 -9.13 9.94
N LEU A 17 -0.88 -9.48 9.47
CA LEU A 17 -1.15 -10.72 8.73
C LEU A 17 -0.37 -10.81 7.41
N PHE A 18 -0.02 -9.67 6.80
CA PHE A 18 0.51 -9.63 5.44
C PHE A 18 1.88 -8.96 5.30
N THR A 19 2.63 -8.72 6.39
CA THR A 19 3.97 -8.12 6.26
C THR A 19 5.13 -8.91 6.78
N GLY A 20 4.90 -10.07 7.40
CA GLY A 20 5.99 -10.85 7.97
C GLY A 20 6.89 -10.03 8.91
N GLY A 21 6.31 -9.13 9.71
CA GLY A 21 7.01 -8.09 10.48
C GLY A 21 8.00 -8.57 11.56
N ASP A 22 8.27 -9.87 11.66
CA ASP A 22 8.99 -10.48 12.79
C ASP A 22 10.10 -11.46 12.39
N PHE A 23 10.58 -11.42 11.15
CA PHE A 23 11.87 -12.03 10.85
C PHE A 23 12.98 -11.01 11.13
N LEU A 24 13.33 -10.85 12.41
CA LEU A 24 14.50 -10.15 12.94
C LEU A 24 14.91 -8.88 12.15
N LEU A 25 14.43 -7.71 12.59
CA LEU A 25 14.92 -6.42 12.12
C LEU A 25 16.47 -6.41 12.14
N PRO A 26 17.16 -6.32 10.99
CA PRO A 26 18.57 -5.94 11.01
C PRO A 26 18.66 -4.55 11.66
N SER A 27 19.66 -4.39 12.53
CA SER A 27 19.97 -3.18 13.29
C SER A 27 19.74 -1.89 12.49
N THR A 28 19.06 -0.94 13.14
CA THR A 28 18.76 0.42 12.65
C THR A 28 19.86 1.02 11.77
N PRO A 29 19.59 1.36 10.49
CA PRO A 29 20.54 2.12 9.70
C PRO A 29 20.59 3.58 10.18
N SER A 30 21.80 4.09 10.37
CA SER A 30 22.06 5.50 10.66
C SER A 30 21.63 6.39 9.49
N TYR A 31 20.62 7.23 9.71
CA TYR A 31 20.18 8.24 8.73
C TYR A 31 21.09 9.46 8.77
N ILE A 32 22.18 9.45 8.00
CA ILE A 32 22.59 10.56 7.12
C ILE A 32 23.38 9.93 5.97
N LYS A 33 22.76 9.77 4.80
CA LYS A 33 23.48 9.53 3.56
C LYS A 33 22.87 10.39 2.46
N THR A 34 23.52 11.52 2.20
CA THR A 34 23.29 12.32 0.99
C THR A 34 23.96 11.62 -0.18
N VAL A 35 23.26 10.84 -1.00
CA VAL A 35 23.71 10.60 -2.39
C VAL A 35 22.63 10.05 -3.32
N SER A 36 22.71 10.52 -4.57
CA SER A 36 22.68 9.76 -5.82
C SER A 36 21.40 9.04 -6.23
N ALA A 37 21.04 9.25 -7.50
CA ALA A 37 20.09 8.44 -8.26
C ALA A 37 20.17 6.95 -7.84
N ALA A 38 19.02 6.38 -7.50
CA ALA A 38 18.86 4.95 -7.28
C ALA A 38 19.50 4.19 -8.45
N ALA A 39 20.24 3.12 -8.15
CA ALA A 39 20.91 2.28 -9.14
C ALA A 39 19.93 1.94 -10.28
N SER A 40 20.31 2.24 -11.53
CA SER A 40 19.45 1.98 -12.69
C SER A 40 19.20 0.48 -12.80
N THR A 41 17.98 0.03 -12.55
CA THR A 41 17.57 -1.34 -12.83
C THR A 41 17.38 -1.50 -14.34
N ASN A 42 17.85 -2.61 -14.92
CA ASN A 42 17.67 -2.91 -16.36
C ASN A 42 16.28 -3.49 -16.66
N ASN A 43 15.31 -3.41 -15.74
CA ASN A 43 13.97 -3.94 -15.94
C ASN A 43 13.10 -2.89 -16.66
N PRO A 44 12.66 -3.14 -17.91
CA PRO A 44 11.88 -2.16 -18.68
C PRO A 44 10.53 -1.81 -18.03
N VAL A 45 9.88 -2.78 -17.36
CA VAL A 45 8.60 -2.56 -16.65
C VAL A 45 8.80 -1.57 -15.50
N GLU A 46 9.87 -1.76 -14.73
CA GLU A 46 10.21 -0.86 -13.62
C GLU A 46 10.55 0.56 -14.13
N GLN A 47 11.34 0.65 -15.21
CA GLN A 47 11.72 1.92 -15.82
C GLN A 47 10.50 2.69 -16.32
N GLU A 48 9.59 2.05 -17.05
CA GLU A 48 8.36 2.67 -17.52
C GLU A 48 7.48 3.17 -16.35
N ALA A 49 7.32 2.37 -15.31
CA ALA A 49 6.55 2.74 -14.12
C ALA A 49 7.18 3.93 -13.37
N ARG A 50 8.51 3.90 -13.14
CA ARG A 50 9.26 5.01 -12.54
C ARG A 50 9.16 6.28 -13.37
N GLN A 51 9.17 6.17 -14.70
CA GLN A 51 9.01 7.31 -15.60
C GLN A 51 7.63 7.93 -15.46
N ALA A 52 6.56 7.14 -15.39
CA ALA A 52 5.22 7.65 -15.16
C ALA A 52 5.10 8.40 -13.83
N VAL A 53 5.69 7.86 -12.76
CA VAL A 53 5.75 8.52 -11.45
C VAL A 53 6.52 9.83 -11.51
N SER A 54 7.68 9.83 -12.16
CA SER A 54 8.50 11.04 -12.33
C SER A 54 7.78 12.12 -13.15
N ASN A 55 7.05 11.71 -14.20
CA ASN A 55 6.25 12.63 -15.01
C ASN A 55 5.10 13.24 -14.19
N PHE A 56 4.43 12.44 -13.35
CA PHE A 56 3.40 12.94 -12.44
C PHE A 56 3.95 14.00 -11.49
N PHE A 57 5.05 13.73 -10.80
CA PHE A 57 5.62 14.70 -9.85
C PHE A 57 6.22 15.93 -10.54
N SER A 58 6.76 15.77 -11.75
CA SER A 58 7.19 16.91 -12.57
C SER A 58 6.00 17.81 -12.93
N ALA A 59 4.88 17.20 -13.32
CA ALA A 59 3.64 17.92 -13.59
C ALA A 59 3.07 18.59 -12.34
N GLN A 60 3.11 17.92 -11.18
CA GLN A 60 2.71 18.51 -9.90
C GLN A 60 3.56 19.73 -9.55
N LYS A 61 4.89 19.62 -9.70
CA LYS A 61 5.84 20.72 -9.44
C LYS A 61 5.59 21.93 -10.34
N SER A 62 5.22 21.71 -11.59
CA SER A 62 4.91 22.79 -12.54
C SER A 62 3.44 23.24 -12.52
N GLY A 63 2.58 22.65 -11.67
CA GLY A 63 1.14 22.92 -11.65
C GLY A 63 0.39 22.46 -12.91
N ASN A 64 0.93 21.54 -13.70
CA ASN A 64 0.30 21.02 -14.92
C ASN A 64 -0.71 19.91 -14.60
N VAL A 65 -1.94 20.33 -14.29
CA VAL A 65 -3.01 19.43 -13.85
C VAL A 65 -3.39 18.38 -14.90
N GLU A 66 -3.38 18.72 -16.19
CA GLU A 66 -3.73 17.75 -17.25
C GLU A 66 -2.74 16.58 -17.28
N GLN A 67 -1.45 16.85 -17.13
CA GLN A 67 -0.44 15.78 -17.05
C GLN A 67 -0.56 14.99 -15.74
N MET A 68 -0.91 15.63 -14.62
CA MET A 68 -1.19 14.89 -13.38
C MET A 68 -2.34 13.90 -13.57
N ILE A 69 -3.44 14.32 -14.19
CA ILE A 69 -4.59 13.46 -14.50
C ILE A 69 -4.16 12.32 -15.43
N LYS A 70 -3.33 12.60 -16.45
CA LYS A 70 -2.84 11.57 -17.38
C LYS A 70 -2.08 10.43 -16.68
N TYR A 71 -1.28 10.74 -15.66
CA TYR A 71 -0.43 9.75 -14.97
C TYR A 71 -1.01 9.27 -13.63
N SER A 72 -2.28 9.54 -13.34
CA SER A 72 -2.93 9.11 -12.11
C SER A 72 -4.35 8.62 -12.34
N THR A 73 -4.87 7.88 -11.37
CA THR A 73 -6.28 7.53 -11.30
C THR A 73 -6.70 7.44 -9.83
N TYR A 74 -7.90 7.90 -9.53
CA TYR A 74 -8.47 7.86 -8.19
C TYR A 74 -9.43 6.68 -8.04
N ILE A 75 -9.56 6.25 -6.79
CA ILE A 75 -10.54 5.25 -6.37
C ILE A 75 -11.32 5.90 -5.24
N PRO A 76 -12.49 6.53 -5.50
CA PRO A 76 -13.38 6.43 -6.68
C PRO A 76 -13.02 7.37 -7.84
N ASP A 77 -13.77 7.26 -8.95
CA ASP A 77 -13.75 8.25 -10.03
C ASP A 77 -14.27 9.61 -9.51
N ILE A 78 -13.64 10.70 -9.93
CA ILE A 78 -13.91 12.04 -9.40
C ILE A 78 -14.20 13.01 -10.54
N THR A 79 -15.37 13.65 -10.53
CA THR A 79 -15.77 14.62 -11.56
C THR A 79 -14.95 15.90 -11.53
N ASN A 80 -14.66 16.41 -10.32
CA ASN A 80 -13.97 17.68 -10.11
C ASN A 80 -12.45 17.50 -9.90
N LEU A 81 -11.85 16.44 -10.46
CA LEU A 81 -10.44 16.11 -10.25
C LEU A 81 -9.48 17.24 -10.63
N LYS A 82 -9.78 17.98 -11.71
CA LYS A 82 -8.97 19.13 -12.14
C LYS A 82 -8.96 20.24 -11.08
N GLU A 83 -10.10 20.52 -10.48
CA GLU A 83 -10.23 21.52 -9.43
C GLU A 83 -9.47 21.08 -8.17
N LEU A 84 -9.64 19.82 -7.76
CA LEU A 84 -8.91 19.25 -6.62
C LEU A 84 -7.40 19.38 -6.77
N TYR A 85 -6.84 19.00 -7.93
CA TYR A 85 -5.40 19.14 -8.17
C TYR A 85 -4.95 20.59 -8.21
N THR A 86 -5.76 21.49 -8.80
CA THR A 86 -5.45 22.93 -8.82
C THR A 86 -5.37 23.50 -7.40
N GLN A 87 -6.36 23.18 -6.56
CA GLN A 87 -6.41 23.63 -5.17
C GLN A 87 -5.27 23.00 -4.34
N PHE A 88 -5.03 21.70 -4.48
CA PHE A 88 -3.97 20.99 -3.77
C PHE A 88 -2.59 21.58 -4.09
N ASN A 89 -2.27 21.81 -5.37
CA ASN A 89 -0.99 22.39 -5.77
C ASN A 89 -0.79 23.81 -5.26
N LYS A 90 -1.87 24.59 -5.13
CA LYS A 90 -1.84 25.95 -4.58
C LYS A 90 -1.57 25.94 -3.07
N GLN A 91 -2.22 25.03 -2.34
CA GLN A 91 -2.12 24.93 -0.87
C GLN A 91 -0.83 24.24 -0.43
N HIS A 92 -0.43 23.20 -1.15
CA HIS A 92 0.66 22.29 -0.82
C HIS A 92 1.62 22.17 -2.01
N PRO A 93 2.34 23.26 -2.39
CA PRO A 93 3.24 23.21 -3.53
C PRO A 93 4.36 22.19 -3.29
N LEU A 94 4.68 21.42 -4.33
CA LEU A 94 5.70 20.39 -4.31
C LEU A 94 7.11 21.02 -4.36
N LEU A 95 7.93 20.74 -3.36
CA LEU A 95 9.34 21.16 -3.32
C LEU A 95 10.22 20.12 -4.02
N ASN A 96 10.08 18.85 -3.59
CA ASN A 96 10.84 17.72 -4.10
C ASN A 96 10.03 16.42 -3.98
N ALA A 97 10.33 15.44 -4.81
CA ALA A 97 9.82 14.08 -4.67
C ALA A 97 10.91 13.09 -5.11
N SER A 98 11.00 11.96 -4.41
CA SER A 98 11.94 10.89 -4.75
C SER A 98 11.26 9.53 -4.68
N ILE A 99 11.67 8.62 -5.55
CA ILE A 99 11.28 7.21 -5.48
C ILE A 99 12.33 6.50 -4.63
N THR A 100 11.92 5.99 -3.48
CA THR A 100 12.79 5.34 -2.50
C THR A 100 12.92 3.83 -2.74
N ASP A 101 11.86 3.21 -3.27
CA ASP A 101 11.85 1.79 -3.64
C ASP A 101 10.88 1.52 -4.80
N ALA A 102 11.12 0.45 -5.56
CA ALA A 102 10.17 -0.09 -6.52
C ALA A 102 10.22 -1.61 -6.57
N LYS A 103 9.06 -2.25 -6.41
CA LYS A 103 8.89 -3.69 -6.50
C LYS A 103 8.02 -4.04 -7.69
N VAL A 104 8.62 -4.64 -8.72
CA VAL A 104 7.88 -5.21 -9.85
C VAL A 104 7.12 -6.44 -9.37
N ILE A 105 5.79 -6.43 -9.54
CA ILE A 105 4.91 -7.57 -9.23
C ILE A 105 4.71 -8.40 -10.50
N ASN A 106 4.33 -7.75 -11.59
CA ASN A 106 4.21 -8.35 -12.92
C ASN A 106 4.38 -7.26 -14.02
N HIS A 107 4.06 -7.59 -15.27
CA HIS A 107 4.20 -6.69 -16.42
C HIS A 107 3.23 -5.47 -16.42
N SER A 108 2.25 -5.45 -15.53
CA SER A 108 1.23 -4.39 -15.45
C SER A 108 1.11 -3.76 -14.06
N LEU A 109 1.89 -4.21 -13.07
CA LEU A 109 1.83 -3.72 -11.69
C LEU A 109 3.23 -3.62 -11.10
N VAL A 110 3.55 -2.42 -10.62
CA VAL A 110 4.74 -2.12 -9.81
C VAL A 110 4.27 -1.42 -8.53
N ILE A 111 4.78 -1.83 -7.38
CA ILE A 111 4.57 -1.11 -6.11
C ILE A 111 5.72 -0.12 -5.94
N ILE A 112 5.41 1.16 -5.78
CA ILE A 112 6.41 2.23 -5.70
C ILE A 112 6.31 2.95 -4.37
N SER A 113 7.43 3.03 -3.65
CA SER A 113 7.58 3.84 -2.45
C SER A 113 8.19 5.19 -2.79
N THR A 114 7.64 6.24 -2.21
CA THR A 114 8.00 7.62 -2.49
C THR A 114 8.15 8.43 -1.21
N GLU A 115 9.05 9.39 -1.26
CA GLU A 115 9.18 10.45 -0.26
C GLU A 115 8.92 11.79 -0.96
N ILE A 116 7.86 12.48 -0.54
CA ILE A 116 7.31 13.67 -1.19
C ILE A 116 7.42 14.83 -0.20
N HIS A 117 8.16 15.87 -0.57
CA HIS A 117 8.37 17.08 0.23
C HIS A 117 7.45 18.18 -0.29
N LEU A 118 6.40 18.48 0.46
CA LEU A 118 5.50 19.60 0.24
C LEU A 118 5.91 20.76 1.15
N LYS A 119 5.39 21.97 0.90
CA LYS A 119 5.71 23.16 1.73
C LYS A 119 5.44 22.97 3.23
N ASP A 120 4.39 22.23 3.59
CA ASP A 120 3.87 22.10 4.95
C ASP A 120 4.08 20.72 5.57
N ARG A 121 4.54 19.72 4.80
CA ARG A 121 4.66 18.33 5.25
C ARG A 121 5.60 17.50 4.37
N VAL A 122 6.11 16.42 4.94
CA VAL A 122 6.72 15.31 4.20
C VAL A 122 5.72 14.16 4.16
N VAL A 123 5.50 13.57 2.99
CA VAL A 123 4.64 12.40 2.81
C VAL A 123 5.51 11.22 2.39
N ILE A 124 5.46 10.14 3.16
CA ILE A 124 6.09 8.86 2.82
C ILE A 124 4.96 7.93 2.43
N SER A 125 4.97 7.44 1.19
CA SER A 125 3.87 6.60 0.71
C SER A 125 4.32 5.47 -0.18
N THR A 126 3.64 4.34 -0.06
CA THR A 126 3.78 3.17 -0.93
C THR A 126 2.49 3.00 -1.70
N THR A 127 2.56 3.14 -3.02
CA THR A 127 1.40 3.18 -3.90
C THR A 127 1.54 2.19 -5.06
N PRO A 128 0.45 1.55 -5.51
CA PRO A 128 0.48 0.76 -6.72
C PRO A 128 0.55 1.67 -7.94
N VAL A 129 1.37 1.29 -8.91
CA VAL A 129 1.46 1.90 -10.24
C VAL A 129 1.09 0.83 -11.25
N TYR A 130 0.01 1.09 -11.98
CA TYR A 130 -0.71 0.08 -12.76
C TYR A 130 -0.80 0.48 -14.23
N LYS A 131 -0.58 -0.48 -15.12
CA LYS A 131 -0.68 -0.31 -16.56
C LYS A 131 -2.09 -0.64 -17.03
N GLU A 132 -2.82 0.38 -17.47
CA GLU A 132 -4.15 0.25 -18.05
C GLU A 132 -4.16 0.85 -19.46
N ASN A 133 -4.67 0.11 -20.45
CA ASN A 133 -4.69 0.55 -21.85
C ASN A 133 -3.32 1.07 -22.33
N ASN A 134 -2.25 0.34 -22.00
CA ASN A 134 -0.85 0.70 -22.26
C ASN A 134 -0.32 1.98 -21.59
N HIS A 135 -1.06 2.55 -20.64
CA HIS A 135 -0.64 3.73 -19.88
C HIS A 135 -0.41 3.37 -18.42
N TRP A 136 0.76 3.71 -17.90
CA TRP A 136 1.06 3.58 -16.47
C TRP A 136 0.45 4.74 -15.69
N LYS A 137 -0.30 4.40 -14.63
CA LYS A 137 -0.97 5.37 -13.76
C LYS A 137 -0.66 5.05 -12.30
N ILE A 138 -0.42 6.10 -11.52
CA ILE A 138 -0.38 6.02 -10.06
C ILE A 138 -1.81 5.85 -9.56
N ILE A 139 -2.03 4.82 -8.75
CA ILE A 139 -3.29 4.63 -8.06
C ILE A 139 -3.33 5.53 -6.82
N ARG A 140 -4.34 6.40 -6.74
CA ARG A 140 -4.55 7.35 -5.65
C ARG A 140 -5.80 6.95 -4.86
N GLY A 141 -5.70 7.01 -3.53
CA GLY A 141 -6.85 6.79 -2.64
C GLY A 141 -7.78 8.00 -2.58
N ILE A 142 -8.84 7.89 -1.78
CA ILE A 142 -9.86 8.92 -1.61
C ILE A 142 -9.23 10.25 -1.12
N PRO A 143 -9.46 11.39 -1.78
CA PRO A 143 -9.03 12.69 -1.28
C PRO A 143 -9.69 12.99 0.07
N PRO A 144 -9.01 13.67 1.00
CA PRO A 144 -9.55 13.89 2.35
C PRO A 144 -10.81 14.78 2.39
N GLN A 145 -11.01 15.66 1.40
CA GLN A 145 -12.15 16.57 1.34
C GLN A 145 -12.37 17.16 -0.07
N GLY A 146 -13.56 17.71 -0.30
CA GLY A 146 -13.87 18.55 -1.47
C GLY A 146 -14.06 17.79 -2.79
N TYR A 147 -14.09 16.47 -2.76
CA TYR A 147 -14.28 15.65 -3.96
C TYR A 147 -15.76 15.34 -4.20
N THR A 148 -16.14 15.23 -5.47
CA THR A 148 -17.47 14.78 -5.87
C THR A 148 -17.30 13.46 -6.63
N GLU A 149 -17.81 12.39 -6.02
CA GLU A 149 -17.85 11.07 -6.65
C GLU A 149 -18.77 11.08 -7.86
N THR A 150 -18.36 10.44 -8.95
CA THR A 150 -19.33 10.02 -9.96
C THR A 150 -20.12 8.82 -9.43
N ASN A 151 -21.40 8.71 -9.81
CA ASN A 151 -22.22 7.51 -9.62
C ASN A 151 -21.71 6.29 -10.45
N SER A 152 -20.43 6.23 -10.83
CA SER A 152 -19.83 5.14 -11.61
C SER A 152 -19.57 3.90 -10.75
N LEU A 153 -20.61 3.44 -10.05
CA LEU A 153 -20.66 2.17 -9.31
C LEU A 153 -20.83 0.95 -10.25
N HIS A 154 -20.25 0.99 -11.44
CA HIS A 154 -20.32 -0.09 -12.41
C HIS A 154 -18.93 -0.49 -12.90
N LYS A 155 -18.04 -0.84 -11.96
CA LYS A 155 -17.02 -1.84 -12.29
C LYS A 155 -17.73 -3.19 -12.30
N ALA A 156 -17.50 -4.00 -13.35
CA ALA A 156 -18.30 -5.17 -13.65
C ALA A 156 -18.43 -6.08 -12.41
N ALA A 157 -19.65 -6.25 -11.90
CA ALA A 157 -19.96 -7.02 -10.69
C ALA A 157 -19.29 -8.42 -10.68
N THR A 158 -19.10 -9.01 -11.86
CA THR A 158 -18.37 -10.27 -12.03
C THR A 158 -16.92 -10.21 -11.54
N VAL A 159 -16.18 -9.14 -11.86
CA VAL A 159 -14.77 -8.97 -11.46
C VAL A 159 -14.65 -8.83 -9.94
N GLU A 160 -15.57 -8.06 -9.36
CA GLU A 160 -15.66 -7.88 -7.91
C GLU A 160 -16.00 -9.18 -7.18
N ASN A 161 -16.97 -9.96 -7.68
CA ASN A 161 -17.35 -11.25 -7.11
C ASN A 161 -16.20 -12.28 -7.15
N GLU A 162 -15.45 -12.36 -8.26
CA GLU A 162 -14.27 -13.24 -8.36
C GLU A 162 -13.20 -12.86 -7.33
N ALA A 163 -12.91 -11.56 -7.24
CA ALA A 163 -11.94 -11.02 -6.31
C ALA A 163 -12.35 -11.27 -4.85
N GLN A 164 -13.61 -10.98 -4.51
CA GLN A 164 -14.18 -11.20 -3.19
C GLN A 164 -14.12 -12.68 -2.78
N LYS A 165 -14.42 -13.61 -3.71
CA LYS A 165 -14.35 -15.05 -3.45
C LYS A 165 -12.93 -15.48 -3.07
N VAL A 166 -11.91 -14.99 -3.76
CA VAL A 166 -10.50 -15.31 -3.42
C VAL A 166 -10.13 -14.78 -2.03
N ILE A 167 -10.54 -13.56 -1.69
CA ILE A 167 -10.27 -12.99 -0.35
C ILE A 167 -10.96 -13.80 0.74
N GLN A 168 -12.22 -14.17 0.54
CA GLN A 168 -12.95 -15.03 1.49
C GLN A 168 -12.30 -16.41 1.64
N ASN A 169 -11.77 -16.98 0.56
CA ASN A 169 -11.02 -18.23 0.63
C ASN A 169 -9.72 -18.06 1.43
N CYS A 170 -9.00 -16.95 1.24
CA CYS A 170 -7.79 -16.65 2.01
C CYS A 170 -8.11 -16.53 3.51
N ILE A 171 -9.13 -15.76 3.87
CA ILE A 171 -9.58 -15.59 5.26
C ILE A 171 -9.92 -16.96 5.88
N LYS A 172 -10.75 -17.76 5.20
CA LYS A 172 -11.10 -19.11 5.66
C LYS A 172 -9.88 -20.03 5.79
N ALA A 173 -8.93 -19.96 4.86
CA ALA A 173 -7.73 -20.78 4.90
C ALA A 173 -6.85 -20.42 6.10
N ILE A 174 -6.74 -19.14 6.45
CA ILE A 174 -6.04 -18.65 7.65
C ILE A 174 -6.76 -19.16 8.91
N GLU A 175 -8.06 -18.94 9.02
CA GLU A 175 -8.87 -19.32 10.19
C GLU A 175 -8.93 -20.84 10.42
N SER A 176 -8.89 -21.63 9.34
CA SER A 176 -8.90 -23.10 9.41
C SER A 176 -7.51 -23.75 9.41
N GLY A 177 -6.44 -22.96 9.40
CA GLY A 177 -5.06 -23.46 9.37
C GLY A 177 -4.66 -24.19 8.08
N LYS A 178 -5.42 -24.03 6.99
CA LYS A 178 -5.14 -24.60 5.66
C LYS A 178 -4.12 -23.76 4.91
N ILE A 179 -2.90 -23.69 5.44
CA ILE A 179 -1.89 -22.73 4.96
C ILE A 179 -1.43 -23.04 3.52
N ASP A 180 -1.41 -24.31 3.11
CA ASP A 180 -1.06 -24.66 1.72
C ASP A 180 -2.11 -24.11 0.73
N ASP A 181 -3.40 -24.15 1.07
CA ASP A 181 -4.46 -23.55 0.25
C ASP A 181 -4.29 -22.02 0.15
N LEU A 182 -3.98 -21.37 1.28
CA LEU A 182 -3.71 -19.93 1.33
C LEU A 182 -2.58 -19.54 0.38
N LEU A 183 -1.45 -20.27 0.42
CA LEU A 183 -0.26 -19.95 -0.38
C LEU A 183 -0.55 -19.96 -1.90
N THR A 184 -1.53 -20.73 -2.37
CA THR A 184 -1.95 -20.72 -3.79
C THR A 184 -2.55 -19.39 -4.23
N HIS A 185 -3.06 -18.60 -3.28
CA HIS A 185 -3.69 -17.30 -3.51
C HIS A 185 -2.78 -16.12 -3.18
N LEU A 186 -1.52 -16.36 -2.79
CA LEU A 186 -0.57 -15.30 -2.46
C LEU A 186 0.48 -15.12 -3.55
N TYR A 187 0.90 -13.87 -3.73
CA TYR A 187 2.15 -13.51 -4.36
C TYR A 187 3.08 -12.97 -3.28
N ILE A 188 4.19 -13.65 -3.03
CA ILE A 188 5.14 -13.27 -1.98
C ILE A 188 6.13 -12.26 -2.57
N ALA A 189 5.88 -10.97 -2.30
CA ALA A 189 6.71 -9.86 -2.77
C ALA A 189 7.87 -9.51 -1.82
N SER A 190 7.96 -10.18 -0.68
CA SER A 190 9.04 -10.07 0.30
C SER A 190 10.25 -10.96 -0.05
N PRO A 191 11.43 -10.72 0.56
CA PRO A 191 12.58 -11.64 0.46
C PRO A 191 12.37 -12.98 1.20
N TYR A 192 11.23 -13.17 1.88
CA TYR A 192 10.94 -14.39 2.62
C TYR A 192 10.66 -15.59 1.70
N SER A 193 11.16 -16.76 2.10
CA SER A 193 10.86 -18.02 1.43
C SER A 193 9.42 -18.47 1.71
N ASN A 194 8.88 -19.33 0.84
CA ASN A 194 7.56 -19.94 1.06
C ASN A 194 7.45 -20.61 2.43
N GLU A 195 8.53 -21.23 2.91
CA GLU A 195 8.55 -21.88 4.23
C GLU A 195 8.46 -20.85 5.36
N GLN A 196 9.18 -19.72 5.27
CA GLN A 196 9.08 -18.65 6.25
C GLN A 196 7.67 -18.04 6.30
N VAL A 197 7.05 -17.86 5.13
CA VAL A 197 5.67 -17.37 5.01
C VAL A 197 4.68 -18.41 5.57
N LYS A 198 4.90 -19.71 5.29
CA LYS A 198 4.09 -20.81 5.85
C LYS A 198 4.14 -20.80 7.37
N GLN A 199 5.33 -20.75 7.96
CA GLN A 199 5.50 -20.69 9.42
C GLN A 199 4.85 -19.44 10.03
N HIS A 200 4.93 -18.30 9.35
CA HIS A 200 4.24 -17.07 9.76
C HIS A 200 2.71 -17.28 9.86
N PHE A 201 2.09 -17.88 8.86
CA PHE A 201 0.64 -18.14 8.88
C PHE A 201 0.23 -19.27 9.84
N ILE A 202 1.06 -20.30 10.03
CA ILE A 202 0.83 -21.34 11.05
C ILE A 202 0.78 -20.72 12.46
N ARG A 203 1.61 -19.71 12.73
CA ARG A 203 1.57 -18.98 14.00
C ARG A 203 0.28 -18.16 14.10
N LEU A 204 -0.06 -17.39 13.07
CA LEU A 204 -1.27 -16.56 13.06
C LEU A 204 -2.56 -17.38 13.20
N SER A 205 -2.63 -18.58 12.61
CA SER A 205 -3.82 -19.44 12.74
C SER A 205 -4.02 -20.00 14.14
N LYS A 206 -3.00 -19.92 15.02
CA LYS A 206 -3.11 -20.31 16.44
C LYS A 206 -3.59 -19.14 17.31
N ASP A 207 -3.38 -17.91 16.86
CA ASP A 207 -3.87 -16.73 17.55
C ASP A 207 -5.37 -16.57 17.24
N SER A 208 -6.17 -16.22 18.24
CA SER A 208 -7.63 -16.05 18.10
C SER A 208 -7.99 -14.73 17.39
N THR A 209 -7.28 -14.37 16.33
CA THR A 209 -7.51 -13.14 15.58
C THR A 209 -8.61 -13.36 14.55
N LYS A 210 -9.62 -12.50 14.57
CA LYS A 210 -10.65 -12.50 13.53
C LYS A 210 -10.23 -11.56 12.41
N THR A 211 -10.25 -12.04 11.17
CA THR A 211 -9.96 -11.22 9.99
C THR A 211 -11.26 -10.95 9.23
N GLU A 212 -11.53 -9.68 8.92
CA GLU A 212 -12.73 -9.26 8.22
C GLU A 212 -12.39 -8.44 6.97
N LEU A 213 -13.07 -8.71 5.87
CA LEU A 213 -13.03 -7.86 4.68
C LEU A 213 -13.88 -6.60 4.92
N LYS A 214 -13.23 -5.43 5.03
CA LYS A 214 -13.92 -4.14 5.22
C LYS A 214 -14.28 -3.46 3.91
N GLN A 215 -13.38 -3.55 2.93
CA GLN A 215 -13.58 -2.91 1.65
C GLN A 215 -12.85 -3.69 0.57
N LEU A 216 -13.50 -3.86 -0.57
CA LEU A 216 -12.89 -4.29 -1.81
C LEU A 216 -13.08 -3.15 -2.80
N THR A 217 -12.03 -2.76 -3.51
CA THR A 217 -12.20 -1.79 -4.59
C THR A 217 -11.43 -2.18 -5.83
N VAL A 218 -12.18 -2.46 -6.89
CA VAL A 218 -11.61 -2.88 -8.16
C VAL A 218 -10.95 -1.68 -8.85
N VAL A 219 -9.68 -1.87 -9.18
CA VAL A 219 -8.78 -1.11 -10.07
C VAL A 219 -9.31 -0.89 -11.47
N GLY A 220 -9.27 -2.02 -12.14
CA GLY A 220 -9.67 -2.30 -13.50
C GLY A 220 -9.76 -3.81 -13.61
N LYS A 221 -9.46 -4.38 -14.78
CA LYS A 221 -9.67 -5.81 -15.02
C LYS A 221 -8.74 -6.75 -14.23
N SER A 222 -7.56 -6.28 -13.81
CA SER A 222 -6.54 -7.14 -13.18
C SER A 222 -5.88 -6.53 -11.95
N LEU A 223 -6.47 -5.50 -11.36
CA LEU A 223 -6.04 -4.91 -10.09
C LEU A 223 -7.26 -4.66 -9.21
N ALA A 224 -7.12 -4.93 -7.92
CA ALA A 224 -8.05 -4.52 -6.87
C ALA A 224 -7.25 -4.15 -5.62
N LEU A 225 -7.82 -3.28 -4.79
CA LEU A 225 -7.31 -2.95 -3.47
C LEU A 225 -8.24 -3.56 -2.43
N VAL A 226 -7.67 -4.22 -1.43
CA VAL A 226 -8.40 -4.94 -0.39
C VAL A 226 -8.07 -4.31 0.95
N LYS A 227 -9.09 -3.83 1.66
CA LYS A 227 -8.96 -3.40 3.05
C LYS A 227 -9.42 -4.52 3.98
N LEU A 228 -8.47 -5.08 4.72
CA LEU A 228 -8.73 -6.08 5.75
C LEU A 228 -8.62 -5.44 7.13
N GLU A 229 -9.49 -5.82 8.05
CA GLU A 229 -9.39 -5.49 9.47
C GLU A 229 -9.12 -6.76 10.26
N GLN A 230 -8.18 -6.69 11.18
CA GLN A 230 -7.87 -7.73 12.14
C GLN A 230 -8.27 -7.27 13.53
N ASP A 231 -8.99 -8.11 14.25
CA ASP A 231 -9.40 -7.89 15.64
C ASP A 231 -8.56 -8.76 16.58
N PHE A 232 -7.80 -8.11 17.47
CA PHE A 232 -6.97 -8.73 18.50
C PHE A 232 -7.65 -8.70 19.89
N GLY A 233 -8.93 -8.34 19.95
CA GLY A 233 -9.74 -8.23 21.17
C GLY A 233 -9.61 -6.88 21.87
N ASN A 234 -8.39 -6.37 22.05
CA ASN A 234 -8.13 -5.07 22.70
C ASN A 234 -7.82 -3.93 21.71
N TYR A 235 -7.47 -4.25 20.46
CA TYR A 235 -7.28 -3.28 19.39
C TYR A 235 -7.58 -3.89 18.03
N LYS A 236 -7.74 -3.02 17.04
CA LYS A 236 -7.96 -3.39 15.64
C LYS A 236 -6.88 -2.80 14.75
N ILE A 237 -6.43 -3.57 13.77
CA ILE A 237 -5.51 -3.10 12.74
C ILE A 237 -6.22 -3.20 11.39
N SER A 238 -6.17 -2.12 10.61
CA SER A 238 -6.63 -2.10 9.22
C SER A 238 -5.45 -2.02 8.27
N GLU A 239 -5.47 -2.81 7.21
CA GLU A 239 -4.43 -2.83 6.19
C GLU A 239 -5.05 -2.76 4.80
N THR A 240 -4.42 -2.02 3.89
CA THR A 240 -4.77 -2.03 2.47
C THR A 240 -3.71 -2.77 1.68
N ILE A 241 -4.14 -3.80 0.96
CA ILE A 241 -3.29 -4.77 0.27
C ILE A 241 -3.66 -4.76 -1.21
N PRO A 242 -2.69 -4.68 -2.13
CA PRO A 242 -2.97 -4.84 -3.53
C PRO A 242 -3.24 -6.31 -3.87
N MET A 243 -4.24 -6.53 -4.70
CA MET A 243 -4.56 -7.83 -5.30
C MET A 243 -4.51 -7.70 -6.82
N PHE A 244 -3.92 -8.67 -7.50
CA PHE A 244 -3.81 -8.63 -8.96
C PHE A 244 -4.19 -9.95 -9.61
N LYS A 245 -4.55 -9.90 -10.89
CA LYS A 245 -4.90 -11.08 -11.67
C LYS A 245 -3.68 -11.51 -12.50
N GLU A 246 -3.24 -12.75 -12.30
CA GLU A 246 -2.16 -13.40 -13.03
C GLU A 246 -2.64 -14.74 -13.57
N SER A 247 -2.48 -14.99 -14.88
CA SER A 247 -2.94 -16.23 -15.52
C SER A 247 -4.40 -16.59 -15.18
N ASN A 248 -5.28 -15.60 -15.20
CA ASN A 248 -6.70 -15.68 -14.81
C ASN A 248 -6.99 -15.99 -13.32
N GLN A 249 -5.99 -16.03 -12.46
CA GLN A 249 -6.16 -16.22 -11.02
C GLN A 249 -5.84 -14.93 -10.27
N TRP A 250 -6.71 -14.55 -9.33
CA TRP A 250 -6.43 -13.44 -8.42
C TRP A 250 -5.45 -13.88 -7.32
N LYS A 251 -4.49 -13.00 -7.02
CA LYS A 251 -3.48 -13.19 -5.97
C LYS A 251 -3.34 -11.94 -5.11
N LEU A 252 -3.35 -12.13 -3.79
CA LEU A 252 -3.03 -11.08 -2.82
C LEU A 252 -1.51 -10.90 -2.74
N VAL A 253 -1.04 -9.65 -2.78
CA VAL A 253 0.38 -9.35 -2.61
C VAL A 253 0.74 -9.40 -1.13
N PHE A 254 1.52 -10.40 -0.73
CA PHE A 254 2.08 -10.52 0.62
C PHE A 254 3.43 -9.81 0.71
N GLY A 255 3.68 -9.15 1.83
CA GLY A 255 4.96 -8.50 2.15
C GLY A 255 5.12 -7.07 1.65
N GLN A 256 4.07 -6.47 1.09
CA GLN A 256 4.08 -5.09 0.57
C GLN A 256 2.80 -4.35 1.01
N ARG A 257 2.88 -3.61 2.11
CA ARG A 257 1.78 -2.74 2.57
C ARG A 257 1.71 -1.48 1.74
N LEU A 258 0.49 -1.06 1.44
CA LEU A 258 0.25 0.31 1.02
C LEU A 258 0.20 1.19 2.28
N THR A 259 1.14 2.11 2.38
CA THR A 259 1.25 3.05 3.50
C THR A 259 1.20 4.47 2.97
N SER A 260 0.77 5.39 3.83
CA SER A 260 0.79 6.82 3.53
C SER A 260 0.87 7.58 4.84
N ASP A 261 2.08 7.91 5.24
CA ASP A 261 2.37 8.68 6.43
C ASP A 261 2.60 10.14 6.05
N SER A 262 2.02 11.06 6.83
CA SER A 262 2.15 12.51 6.62
C SER A 262 2.76 13.15 7.86
N ILE A 263 3.98 13.65 7.72
CA ILE A 263 4.76 14.27 8.79
C ILE A 263 4.70 15.79 8.60
N PRO A 264 4.01 16.56 9.46
CA PRO A 264 3.95 18.01 9.33
C PRO A 264 5.33 18.64 9.56
N ILE A 265 5.65 19.68 8.81
CA ILE A 265 6.86 20.47 9.01
C ILE A 265 6.53 21.58 10.03
N GLY A 266 7.03 21.44 11.26
CA GLY A 266 6.83 22.38 12.37
C GLY A 266 7.94 22.31 13.41
N THR A 267 8.07 23.35 14.25
CA THR A 267 9.25 23.58 15.12
C THR A 267 9.31 22.78 16.42
N ASN A 268 8.29 21.99 16.76
CA ASN A 268 8.19 21.31 18.06
C ASN A 268 7.99 19.79 17.91
N VAL A 269 8.95 19.09 17.30
CA VAL A 269 9.03 17.63 17.44
C VAL A 269 9.51 17.34 18.87
N GLN A 270 8.58 17.01 19.78
CA GLN A 270 8.95 16.56 21.12
C GLN A 270 9.67 15.20 21.00
N LYS A 271 10.93 15.17 21.42
CA LYS A 271 11.65 13.91 21.62
C LYS A 271 11.01 13.20 22.82
N ILE A 272 10.48 12.01 22.59
CA ILE A 272 10.11 11.10 23.67
C ILE A 272 11.43 10.61 24.29
N LYS A 273 11.62 10.87 25.58
CA LYS A 273 12.74 10.36 26.39
C LYS A 273 12.39 9.00 26.97
#